data_AF-T1CZK5-F1
#
_entry.id   AF-T1CZK5-F1
#
_cell.length_a   1.000
_cell.length_b   1.000
_cell.length_c   1.000
_cell.angle_alpha   90.00
_cell.angle_beta   90.00
_cell.angle_gamma   90.00
#
_symmetry.space_group_name_H-M   'P 1'
#
loop_
_entity.id
_entity.type
_entity.pdbx_description
1 polymer ?
#
loop_
_entity_poly.entity_id
_entity_poly.type
_entity_poly.pdbx_seq_one_letter_code
_entity_poly.pdbx_strand_id
1 'polypeptide(L)'
;LRVQLVNVGPIQLAVAAGLAVSFGTVSEALSLFLVGVGLFQVPAGMLSLRWGARRTSLLGIALMSVAAVGSAFAPTFLLFLVARFLVGLGAALFFSPAIGLVARYYRQGGQGFAIGLYNGAFNLGAGIAVFVAALLSSWIGWRGSLLLGGLLLGAVTVENLLVLPRLPEPTVPYPAIAAQTRAVLKERELWVLGSAFLGFWVAEFAIAQYYVPWAVTVLHLSPAVAGGMDAVL
;
A
#
# COMPACT_ATOMS: atom_id res chain seq x y z
N LEU A 1 4.04 9.94 -3.84
CA LEU A 1 3.07 10.83 -3.12
C LEU A 1 1.64 10.30 -3.15
N ARG A 2 1.13 9.93 -4.32
CA ARG A 2 -0.32 9.84 -4.55
C ARG A 2 -1.00 8.57 -4.02
N VAL A 3 -0.27 7.45 -3.95
CA VAL A 3 -0.77 6.17 -3.39
C VAL A 3 -0.88 6.19 -1.86
N GLN A 4 -0.07 7.03 -1.22
CA GLN A 4 0.09 7.03 0.23
C GLN A 4 -0.91 7.94 0.95
N LEU A 5 -1.67 8.77 0.22
CA LEU A 5 -2.72 9.64 0.79
C LEU A 5 -3.95 8.85 1.28
N VAL A 6 -4.05 7.56 0.97
CA VAL A 6 -5.09 6.67 1.48
C VAL A 6 -4.65 5.98 2.78
N ASN A 7 -3.40 6.21 3.23
CA ASN A 7 -2.92 5.65 4.47
C ASN A 7 -3.71 6.22 5.65
N VAL A 8 -4.28 5.33 6.45
CA VAL A 8 -5.14 5.69 7.58
C VAL A 8 -4.34 5.98 8.84
N GLY A 9 -3.07 5.56 8.91
CA GLY A 9 -2.19 5.74 10.08
C GLY A 9 -2.32 7.12 10.75
N PRO A 10 -2.16 8.23 10.01
CA PRO A 10 -2.21 9.59 10.57
C PRO A 10 -3.61 10.05 11.03
N ILE A 11 -4.66 9.36 10.57
CA ILE A 11 -6.07 9.72 10.85
C ILE A 11 -6.79 8.67 11.70
N GLN A 12 -6.09 7.65 12.22
CA GLN A 12 -6.69 6.55 13.00
C GLN A 12 -7.48 7.05 14.21
N LEU A 13 -6.94 8.02 14.96
CA LEU A 13 -7.63 8.60 16.12
C LEU A 13 -8.95 9.30 15.72
N ALA A 14 -8.94 10.01 14.59
CA ALA A 14 -10.14 10.68 14.08
C ALA A 14 -11.19 9.69 13.56
N VAL A 15 -10.75 8.59 12.95
CA VAL A 15 -11.63 7.47 12.53
C VAL A 15 -12.23 6.76 13.74
N ALA A 16 -11.42 6.49 14.77
CA ALA A 16 -11.85 5.86 16.02
C ALA A 16 -12.97 6.67 16.69
N ALA A 17 -12.74 7.97 16.85
CA ALA A 17 -13.75 8.89 17.37
C ALA A 17 -15.00 8.95 16.47
N GLY A 18 -14.84 9.04 15.15
CA GLY A 18 -15.95 9.20 14.20
C GLY A 18 -16.79 7.94 13.97
N LEU A 19 -16.29 6.75 14.30
CA LEU A 19 -17.01 5.48 14.21
C LEU A 19 -17.34 4.90 15.61
N ALA A 20 -17.04 5.63 16.68
CA ALA A 20 -17.24 5.22 18.07
C ALA A 20 -16.62 3.84 18.40
N VAL A 21 -15.41 3.59 17.88
CA VAL A 21 -14.64 2.37 18.12
C VAL A 21 -13.32 2.68 18.82
N SER A 22 -12.72 1.68 19.46
CA SER A 22 -11.42 1.85 20.12
C SER A 22 -10.29 2.06 19.11
N PHE A 23 -9.20 2.70 19.54
CA PHE A 23 -7.99 2.84 18.73
C PHE A 23 -7.45 1.49 18.26
N GLY A 24 -7.38 0.50 19.16
CA GLY A 24 -6.92 -0.86 18.84
C GLY A 24 -7.78 -1.53 17.75
N THR A 25 -9.09 -1.30 17.78
CA THR A 25 -10.00 -1.79 16.74
C THR A 25 -9.71 -1.12 15.39
N VAL A 26 -9.43 0.19 15.34
CA VAL A 26 -9.07 0.87 14.08
C VAL A 26 -7.76 0.35 13.49
N SER A 27 -6.81 -0.10 14.30
CA SER A 27 -5.57 -0.72 13.82
C SER A 27 -5.82 -1.98 13.00
N GLU A 28 -6.92 -2.71 13.23
CA GLU A 28 -7.35 -3.86 12.41
C GLU A 28 -7.56 -3.46 10.95
N ALA A 29 -7.94 -2.20 10.70
CA ALA A 29 -8.14 -1.69 9.35
C ALA A 29 -6.83 -1.60 8.56
N LEU A 30 -5.70 -1.33 9.23
CA LEU A 30 -4.37 -1.45 8.61
C LEU A 30 -4.00 -2.92 8.37
N SER A 31 -4.29 -3.80 9.34
CA SER A 31 -4.04 -5.23 9.18
C SER A 31 -4.78 -5.81 7.97
N LEU A 32 -6.06 -5.47 7.78
CA LEU A 32 -6.82 -5.93 6.62
C LEU A 32 -6.31 -5.35 5.29
N PHE A 33 -5.81 -4.12 5.28
CA PHE A 33 -5.10 -3.60 4.12
C PHE A 33 -3.88 -4.47 3.78
N LEU A 34 -3.03 -4.79 4.77
CA LEU A 34 -1.86 -5.65 4.57
C LEU A 34 -2.22 -7.08 4.15
N VAL A 35 -3.30 -7.64 4.71
CA VAL A 35 -3.84 -8.94 4.29
C VAL A 35 -4.28 -8.89 2.83
N GLY A 36 -4.97 -7.83 2.42
CA GLY A 36 -5.34 -7.60 1.02
C GLY A 36 -4.13 -7.48 0.09
N VAL A 37 -3.05 -6.82 0.54
CA VAL A 37 -1.80 -6.78 -0.23
C VAL A 37 -1.19 -8.18 -0.33
N GLY A 38 -0.95 -8.84 0.80
CA GLY A 38 -0.23 -10.12 0.86
C GLY A 38 -0.91 -11.25 0.10
N LEU A 39 -2.23 -11.39 0.24
CA LEU A 39 -3.00 -12.44 -0.45
C LEU A 39 -3.00 -12.28 -1.97
N PHE A 40 -2.92 -11.05 -2.46
CA PHE A 40 -3.10 -10.75 -3.89
C PHE A 40 -1.83 -10.31 -4.61
N GLN A 41 -0.71 -10.08 -3.91
CA GLN A 41 0.53 -9.63 -4.55
C GLN A 41 1.07 -10.63 -5.59
N VAL A 42 1.04 -11.93 -5.27
CA VAL A 42 1.44 -13.00 -6.21
C VAL A 42 0.42 -13.16 -7.35
N PRO A 43 -0.90 -13.32 -7.07
CA PRO A 43 -1.92 -13.33 -8.14
C PRO A 43 -1.87 -12.11 -9.05
N ALA A 44 -1.67 -10.91 -8.51
CA ALA A 44 -1.53 -9.66 -9.27
C ALA A 44 -0.32 -9.68 -10.20
N GLY A 45 0.82 -10.18 -9.71
CA GLY A 45 2.01 -10.41 -10.53
C GLY A 45 1.70 -11.32 -11.71
N MET A 46 1.05 -12.47 -11.46
CA MET A 46 0.65 -13.41 -12.51
C MET A 46 -0.35 -12.79 -13.50
N LEU A 47 -1.33 -12.02 -13.00
CA LEU A 47 -2.33 -11.34 -13.82
C LEU A 47 -1.69 -10.33 -14.77
N SER A 48 -0.64 -9.64 -14.31
CA SER A 48 0.13 -8.70 -15.14
C SER A 48 0.85 -9.35 -16.30
N LEU A 49 1.26 -10.60 -16.13
CA LEU A 49 1.88 -11.40 -17.17
C LEU A 49 0.85 -11.93 -18.18
N ARG A 50 -0.44 -11.93 -17.83
CA ARG A 50 -1.54 -12.31 -18.73
C ARG A 50 -2.14 -11.13 -19.48
N TRP A 51 -2.48 -10.07 -18.76
CA TRP A 51 -3.22 -8.91 -19.30
C TRP A 51 -2.31 -7.74 -19.69
N GLY A 52 -1.03 -7.85 -19.38
CA GLY A 52 -0.07 -6.76 -19.48
C GLY A 52 -0.04 -5.91 -18.22
N ALA A 53 1.16 -5.47 -17.87
CA ALA A 53 1.38 -4.71 -16.65
C ALA A 53 0.66 -3.36 -16.62
N ARG A 54 0.55 -2.66 -17.76
CA ARG A 54 -0.22 -1.40 -17.85
C ARG A 54 -1.69 -1.58 -17.46
N ARG A 55 -2.38 -2.58 -18.03
CA ARG A 55 -3.81 -2.82 -17.77
C ARG A 55 -4.03 -3.20 -16.30
N THR A 56 -3.15 -4.04 -15.77
CA THR A 56 -3.22 -4.52 -14.37
C THR A 56 -2.97 -3.40 -13.38
N SER A 57 -1.94 -2.56 -13.61
CA SER A 57 -1.69 -1.39 -12.77
C SER A 57 -2.84 -0.39 -12.79
N LEU A 58 -3.41 -0.10 -13.97
CA LEU A 58 -4.56 0.81 -14.09
C LEU A 58 -5.79 0.28 -13.34
N LEU A 59 -6.07 -1.02 -13.45
CA LEU A 59 -7.12 -1.67 -12.67
C LEU A 59 -6.88 -1.52 -11.16
N GLY A 60 -5.63 -1.70 -10.72
CA GLY A 60 -5.24 -1.53 -9.32
C GLY A 60 -5.49 -0.11 -8.81
N ILE A 61 -4.99 0.92 -9.49
CA ILE A 61 -5.17 2.32 -9.08
C ILE A 61 -6.66 2.70 -9.08
N ALA A 62 -7.42 2.25 -10.08
CA ALA A 62 -8.87 2.49 -10.14
C ALA A 62 -9.59 1.85 -8.95
N LEU A 63 -9.27 0.59 -8.62
CA LEU A 63 -9.84 -0.09 -7.47
C LEU A 63 -9.48 0.61 -6.16
N MET A 64 -8.22 1.03 -5.98
CA MET A 64 -7.81 1.81 -4.81
C MET A 64 -8.60 3.12 -4.70
N SER A 65 -8.79 3.83 -5.80
CA SER A 65 -9.57 5.07 -5.85
C SER A 65 -11.01 4.84 -5.39
N VAL A 66 -11.71 3.87 -6.00
CA VAL A 66 -13.11 3.56 -5.66
C VAL A 66 -13.23 3.10 -4.21
N ALA A 67 -12.34 2.23 -3.74
CA ALA A 67 -12.37 1.73 -2.38
C ALA A 67 -12.03 2.84 -1.35
N ALA A 68 -11.10 3.74 -1.67
CA ALA A 68 -10.76 4.89 -0.83
C ALA A 68 -11.95 5.85 -0.68
N VAL A 69 -12.61 6.19 -1.80
CA VAL A 69 -13.84 6.98 -1.82
C VAL A 69 -14.93 6.27 -1.02
N GLY A 70 -15.17 4.98 -1.27
CA GLY A 70 -16.16 4.19 -0.53
C GLY A 70 -15.92 4.16 0.98
N SER A 71 -14.65 4.16 1.40
CA SER A 71 -14.29 4.21 2.82
C SER A 71 -14.65 5.54 3.49
N ALA A 72 -14.61 6.65 2.76
CA ALA A 72 -15.04 7.94 3.28
C ALA A 72 -16.55 7.96 3.61
N PHE A 73 -17.34 7.19 2.86
CA PHE A 73 -18.78 7.07 3.04
C PHE A 73 -19.21 5.85 3.88
N ALA A 74 -18.28 5.05 4.40
CA ALA A 74 -18.60 3.85 5.15
C ALA A 74 -19.36 4.18 6.45
N PRO A 75 -20.64 3.79 6.61
CA PRO A 75 -21.43 4.16 7.80
C PRO A 75 -21.06 3.33 9.03
N THR A 76 -20.42 2.18 8.85
CA THR A 76 -20.04 1.25 9.92
C THR A 76 -18.57 0.86 9.81
N PHE A 77 -18.00 0.44 10.93
CA PHE A 77 -16.61 -0.02 10.98
C PHE A 77 -16.37 -1.23 10.08
N LEU A 78 -17.31 -2.18 10.00
CA LEU A 78 -17.18 -3.34 9.12
C LEU A 78 -17.08 -2.95 7.64
N LEU A 79 -17.88 -1.99 7.17
CA LEU A 79 -17.79 -1.51 5.80
C LEU A 79 -16.49 -0.76 5.54
N PHE A 80 -15.99 -0.04 6.55
CA PHE A 80 -14.67 0.58 6.48
C PHE A 80 -13.55 -0.46 6.34
N LEU A 81 -13.60 -1.54 7.13
CA LEU A 81 -12.69 -2.69 7.06
C LEU A 81 -12.68 -3.35 5.68
N VAL A 82 -13.86 -3.64 5.12
CA VAL A 82 -13.99 -4.21 3.76
C VAL A 82 -13.36 -3.27 2.73
N ALA A 83 -13.63 -1.97 2.83
CA ALA A 83 -13.07 -1.00 1.92
C ALA A 83 -11.54 -0.90 2.06
N ARG A 84 -10.97 -1.04 3.26
CA ARG A 84 -9.51 -1.12 3.47
C ARG A 84 -8.88 -2.35 2.87
N PHE A 85 -9.52 -3.51 3.01
CA PHE A 85 -9.09 -4.73 2.34
C PHE A 85 -9.05 -4.55 0.81
N LEU A 86 -10.07 -3.92 0.23
CA LEU A 86 -10.13 -3.62 -1.21
C LEU A 86 -9.06 -2.62 -1.66
N VAL A 87 -8.72 -1.62 -0.83
CA VAL A 87 -7.56 -0.74 -1.09
C VAL A 87 -6.27 -1.56 -1.12
N GLY A 88 -6.10 -2.54 -0.22
CA GLY A 88 -4.95 -3.45 -0.20
C GLY A 88 -4.84 -4.31 -1.46
N LEU A 89 -5.96 -4.89 -1.89
CA LEU A 89 -6.06 -5.62 -3.16
C LEU A 89 -5.66 -4.73 -4.36
N GLY A 90 -6.17 -3.50 -4.41
CA GLY A 90 -5.82 -2.53 -5.45
C GLY A 90 -4.32 -2.18 -5.44
N ALA A 91 -3.74 -2.04 -4.24
CA ALA A 91 -2.31 -1.79 -4.08
C ALA A 91 -1.46 -2.97 -4.61
N ALA A 92 -1.84 -4.22 -4.33
CA ALA A 92 -1.18 -5.40 -4.90
C ALA A 92 -1.20 -5.40 -6.44
N LEU A 93 -2.36 -5.06 -7.03
CA LEU A 93 -2.53 -4.93 -8.49
C LEU A 93 -1.71 -3.78 -9.09
N PHE A 94 -1.34 -2.77 -8.30
CA PHE A 94 -0.52 -1.65 -8.75
C PHE A 94 0.99 -1.90 -8.59
N PHE A 95 1.46 -2.27 -7.40
CA PHE A 95 2.89 -2.33 -7.08
C PHE A 95 3.64 -3.44 -7.82
N SER A 96 3.06 -4.64 -7.83
CA SER A 96 3.70 -5.82 -8.44
C SER A 96 3.98 -5.60 -9.94
N PRO A 97 3.01 -5.09 -10.74
CA PRO A 97 3.25 -4.85 -12.17
C PRO A 97 4.06 -3.58 -12.45
N ALA A 98 3.97 -2.55 -11.61
CA ALA A 98 4.67 -1.28 -11.79
C ALA A 98 6.20 -1.44 -11.74
N ILE A 99 6.72 -2.26 -10.84
CA ILE A 99 8.16 -2.54 -10.77
C ILE A 99 8.62 -3.26 -12.04
N GLY A 100 7.83 -4.22 -12.54
CA GLY A 100 8.10 -4.90 -13.80
C GLY A 100 8.09 -3.96 -15.01
N LEU A 101 7.23 -2.95 -15.01
CA LEU A 101 7.21 -1.90 -16.04
C LEU A 101 8.49 -1.06 -16.01
N VAL A 102 8.87 -0.57 -14.84
CA VAL A 102 10.08 0.25 -14.66
C VAL A 102 11.31 -0.52 -15.12
N ALA A 103 11.42 -1.81 -14.76
CA ALA A 103 12.55 -2.64 -15.17
C ALA A 103 12.63 -2.87 -16.70
N ARG A 104 11.50 -2.87 -17.42
CA ARG A 104 11.47 -3.08 -18.88
C ARG A 104 11.73 -1.81 -19.70
N TYR A 105 11.42 -0.63 -19.16
CA TYR A 105 11.63 0.65 -19.86
C TYR A 105 13.10 1.08 -19.90
N TYR A 106 13.90 0.67 -18.92
CA TYR A 106 15.31 1.03 -18.85
C TYR A 106 16.19 -0.06 -19.47
N ARG A 107 17.10 0.36 -20.38
CA ARG A 107 18.10 -0.53 -21.01
C ARG A 107 19.00 -1.18 -19.94
N GLN A 108 19.63 -2.30 -20.31
CA GLN A 108 20.57 -3.03 -19.45
C GLN A 108 21.57 -2.07 -18.80
N GLY A 109 21.68 -2.12 -17.47
CA GLY A 109 22.54 -1.25 -16.65
C GLY A 109 21.82 -0.12 -15.88
N GLY A 110 20.65 0.35 -16.34
CA GLY A 110 19.90 1.45 -15.69
C GLY A 110 18.78 1.03 -14.72
N GLN A 111 18.48 -0.28 -14.65
CA GLN A 111 17.32 -0.80 -13.93
C GLN A 111 17.40 -0.55 -12.42
N GLY A 112 18.57 -0.75 -11.82
CA GLY A 112 18.78 -0.54 -10.38
C GLY A 112 18.51 0.91 -9.97
N PHE A 113 18.99 1.88 -10.76
CA PHE A 113 18.72 3.30 -10.52
C PHE A 113 17.24 3.63 -10.69
N ALA A 114 16.59 3.11 -11.74
CA ALA A 114 15.17 3.35 -11.99
C ALA A 114 14.27 2.78 -10.87
N ILE A 115 14.57 1.56 -10.41
CA ILE A 115 13.89 0.94 -9.27
C ILE A 115 14.17 1.73 -7.98
N GLY A 116 15.41 2.17 -7.78
CA GLY A 116 15.80 3.03 -6.66
C GLY A 116 15.03 4.35 -6.64
N LEU A 117 14.92 5.03 -7.78
CA LEU A 117 14.16 6.27 -7.92
C LEU A 117 12.66 6.04 -7.71
N TYR A 118 12.11 4.93 -8.23
CA TYR A 118 10.73 4.54 -8.01
C TYR A 118 10.43 4.34 -6.51
N ASN A 119 11.27 3.58 -5.81
CA ASN A 119 11.13 3.34 -4.37
C ASN A 119 11.38 4.62 -3.55
N GLY A 120 12.34 5.45 -3.96
CA GLY A 120 12.61 6.74 -3.34
C GLY A 120 11.42 7.69 -3.45
N ALA A 121 10.82 7.80 -4.65
CA ALA A 121 9.61 8.60 -4.87
C ALA A 121 8.39 8.05 -4.13
N PHE A 122 8.33 6.73 -3.93
CA PHE A 122 7.32 6.08 -3.10
C PHE A 122 7.47 6.46 -1.63
N ASN A 123 8.67 6.34 -1.06
CA ASN A 123 8.96 6.64 0.35
C ASN A 123 8.85 8.14 0.67
N LEU A 124 9.44 9.01 -0.15
CA LEU A 124 9.23 10.46 -0.03
C LEU A 124 7.75 10.81 -0.13
N GLY A 125 7.06 10.11 -1.03
CA GLY A 125 5.63 10.17 -1.16
C GLY A 125 4.85 9.82 0.10
N ALA A 126 5.28 8.77 0.80
CA ALA A 126 4.69 8.30 2.03
C ALA A 126 4.85 9.34 3.14
N GLY A 127 6.07 9.85 3.32
CA GLY A 127 6.36 10.89 4.30
C GLY A 127 5.47 12.12 4.09
N ILE A 128 5.44 12.68 2.87
CA ILE A 128 4.62 13.87 2.59
C ILE A 128 3.12 13.58 2.76
N ALA A 129 2.64 12.42 2.32
CA ALA A 129 1.23 12.05 2.42
C ALA A 129 0.75 11.98 3.87
N VAL A 130 1.60 11.55 4.81
CA VAL A 130 1.27 11.51 6.24
C VAL A 130 0.92 12.90 6.77
N PHE A 131 1.77 13.89 6.51
CA PHE A 131 1.54 15.27 6.94
C PHE A 131 0.31 15.88 6.26
N VAL A 132 0.18 15.67 4.95
CA VAL A 132 -0.95 16.21 4.18
C VAL A 132 -2.27 15.60 4.65
N ALA A 133 -2.34 14.29 4.88
CA ALA A 133 -3.56 13.62 5.31
C ALA A 133 -4.00 14.05 6.72
N ALA A 134 -3.04 14.24 7.65
CA ALA A 134 -3.29 14.76 8.99
C ALA A 134 -3.80 16.21 8.94
N LEU A 135 -3.13 17.08 8.17
CA LEU A 135 -3.53 18.48 7.99
C LEU A 135 -4.94 18.58 7.38
N LEU A 136 -5.20 17.85 6.29
CA LEU A 136 -6.52 17.78 5.68
C LEU A 136 -7.58 17.25 6.65
N SER A 137 -7.26 16.22 7.43
CA SER A 137 -8.19 15.70 8.43
C SER A 137 -8.58 16.73 9.49
N SER A 138 -7.69 17.66 9.83
CA SER A 138 -8.00 18.74 10.77
C SER A 138 -8.90 19.83 10.19
N TRP A 139 -8.93 20.00 8.86
CA TRP A 139 -9.70 21.06 8.19
C TRP A 139 -11.05 20.55 7.65
N ILE A 140 -11.05 19.37 7.02
CA ILE A 140 -12.21 18.79 6.32
C ILE A 140 -12.66 17.45 6.90
N GLY A 141 -12.11 17.06 8.05
CA GLY A 141 -12.39 15.79 8.71
C GLY A 141 -11.74 14.58 8.03
N TRP A 142 -11.70 13.45 8.74
CA TRP A 142 -11.09 12.22 8.24
C TRP A 142 -11.80 11.67 6.99
N ARG A 143 -13.12 11.86 6.89
CA ARG A 143 -13.91 11.48 5.71
C ARG A 143 -13.52 12.31 4.50
N GLY A 144 -13.41 13.63 4.65
CA GLY A 144 -12.97 14.53 3.58
C GLY A 144 -11.55 14.23 3.11
N SER A 145 -10.64 13.95 4.05
CA SER A 145 -9.25 13.55 3.74
C SER A 145 -9.19 12.27 2.89
N LEU A 146 -9.94 11.22 3.27
CA LEU A 146 -10.04 9.97 2.50
C LEU A 146 -10.69 10.16 1.13
N LEU A 147 -11.75 10.98 1.05
CA LEU A 147 -12.42 11.29 -0.20
C LEU A 147 -11.46 11.97 -1.18
N LEU A 148 -10.74 13.00 -0.72
CA LEU A 148 -9.75 13.71 -1.53
C LEU A 148 -8.64 12.76 -1.99
N GLY A 149 -8.10 11.93 -1.09
CA GLY A 149 -7.11 10.92 -1.44
C GLY A 149 -7.60 9.95 -2.53
N GLY A 150 -8.83 9.47 -2.41
CA GLY A 150 -9.47 8.62 -3.41
C GLY A 150 -9.68 9.32 -4.75
N LEU A 151 -10.13 10.58 -4.77
CA LEU A 151 -10.29 11.38 -5.99
C LEU A 151 -8.95 11.66 -6.69
N LEU A 152 -7.89 11.94 -5.92
CA LEU A 152 -6.54 12.13 -6.45
C LEU A 152 -6.03 10.85 -7.12
N LEU A 153 -6.31 9.68 -6.56
CA LEU A 153 -6.02 8.40 -7.23
C LEU A 153 -6.85 8.21 -8.51
N GLY A 154 -8.09 8.67 -8.52
CA GLY A 154 -8.93 8.69 -9.73
C GLY A 154 -8.30 9.54 -10.83
N ALA A 155 -7.89 10.77 -10.49
CA ALA A 155 -7.19 11.66 -11.41
C ALA A 155 -5.88 11.05 -11.95
N VAL A 156 -5.11 10.37 -11.10
CA VAL A 156 -3.92 9.61 -11.51
C VAL A 156 -4.25 8.48 -12.48
N THR A 157 -5.35 7.77 -12.24
CA THR A 157 -5.81 6.71 -13.14
C THR A 157 -6.07 7.29 -14.53
N VAL A 158 -6.76 8.42 -14.61
CA VAL A 158 -7.04 9.13 -15.86
C VAL A 158 -5.76 9.63 -16.52
N GLU A 159 -4.86 10.27 -15.76
CA GLU A 159 -3.54 10.71 -16.25
C GLU A 159 -2.76 9.54 -16.87
N ASN A 160 -2.67 8.41 -16.16
CA ASN A 160 -1.94 7.23 -16.65
C ASN A 160 -2.63 6.59 -17.86
N LEU A 161 -3.96 6.65 -17.95
CA LEU A 161 -4.71 6.20 -19.13
C LEU A 161 -4.36 7.02 -20.38
N LEU A 162 -4.13 8.33 -20.22
CA LEU A 162 -3.83 9.26 -21.31
C LEU A 162 -2.35 9.28 -21.68
N VAL A 163 -1.45 9.23 -20.69
CA VAL A 163 0.00 9.43 -20.88
C VAL A 163 0.75 8.13 -21.14
N LEU A 164 0.40 7.02 -20.47
CA LEU A 164 1.17 5.79 -20.63
C LEU A 164 0.87 5.14 -21.99
N PRO A 165 1.86 4.97 -22.86
CA PRO A 165 1.65 4.30 -24.15
C PRO A 165 1.29 2.83 -23.93
N ARG A 166 0.58 2.25 -24.91
CA ARG A 166 0.24 0.83 -24.90
C ARG A 166 1.54 0.03 -25.06
N LEU A 167 1.87 -0.75 -24.04
CA LEU A 167 3.07 -1.58 -24.08
C LEU A 167 2.83 -2.85 -24.89
N PRO A 168 3.88 -3.35 -25.58
CA PRO A 168 3.83 -4.66 -26.19
C PRO A 168 3.42 -5.71 -25.15
N GLU A 169 2.43 -6.52 -25.50
CA GLU A 169 1.97 -7.60 -24.66
C GLU A 169 3.12 -8.60 -24.40
N PRO A 170 3.09 -9.33 -23.28
CA PRO A 170 4.11 -10.34 -22.96
C PRO A 170 4.27 -11.33 -24.12
N THR A 171 5.50 -11.50 -24.59
CA THR A 171 5.83 -12.39 -25.72
C THR A 171 5.87 -13.87 -25.33
N VAL A 172 5.95 -14.17 -24.03
CA VAL A 172 6.02 -15.53 -23.51
C VAL A 172 4.60 -16.06 -23.27
N PRO A 173 4.24 -17.26 -23.77
CA PRO A 173 2.93 -17.86 -23.54
C PRO A 173 2.62 -18.02 -22.05
N TYR A 174 1.46 -17.54 -21.61
CA TYR A 174 1.01 -17.61 -20.22
C TYR A 174 1.11 -19.01 -19.56
N PRO A 175 0.79 -20.13 -20.25
CA PRO A 175 0.94 -21.47 -19.66
C PRO A 175 2.37 -21.81 -19.21
N ALA A 176 3.38 -21.36 -19.95
CA ALA A 176 4.78 -21.59 -19.61
C ALA A 176 5.20 -20.80 -18.36
N ILE A 177 4.72 -19.55 -18.25
CA ILE A 177 4.92 -18.71 -17.07
C ILE A 177 4.25 -19.33 -15.84
N ALA A 178 2.99 -19.75 -15.97
CA ALA A 178 2.25 -20.37 -14.88
C ALA A 178 2.92 -21.66 -14.38
N ALA A 179 3.48 -22.47 -15.28
CA ALA A 179 4.24 -23.66 -14.93
C ALA A 179 5.54 -23.32 -14.16
N GLN A 180 6.29 -22.31 -14.62
CA GLN A 180 7.49 -21.83 -13.93
C GLN A 180 7.18 -21.24 -12.55
N THR A 181 6.14 -20.41 -12.43
CA THR A 181 5.68 -19.88 -11.14
C THR A 181 5.29 -21.00 -10.19
N ARG A 182 4.56 -22.02 -10.68
CA ARG A 182 4.20 -23.19 -9.87
C ARG A 182 5.41 -24.00 -9.42
N ALA A 183 6.45 -24.10 -10.24
CA ALA A 183 7.70 -24.74 -9.86
C ALA A 183 8.39 -23.97 -8.73
N VAL A 184 8.54 -22.64 -8.88
CA VAL A 184 9.14 -21.76 -7.87
C VAL A 184 8.37 -21.81 -6.54
N LEU A 185 7.03 -21.84 -6.58
CA LEU A 185 6.20 -21.98 -5.36
C LEU A 185 6.37 -23.30 -4.62
N LYS A 186 6.98 -24.33 -5.23
CA LYS A 186 7.31 -25.59 -4.55
C LYS A 186 8.68 -25.54 -3.86
N GLU A 187 9.51 -24.56 -4.18
CA GLU A 187 10.85 -24.45 -3.61
C GLU A 187 10.79 -24.06 -2.14
N ARG A 188 11.43 -24.87 -1.28
CA ARG A 188 11.48 -24.60 0.16
C ARG A 188 12.17 -23.28 0.47
N GLU A 189 13.22 -22.96 -0.27
CA GLU A 189 14.02 -21.75 -0.08
C GLU A 189 13.19 -20.47 -0.28
N LEU A 190 12.25 -20.48 -1.22
CA LEU A 190 11.31 -19.37 -1.41
C LEU A 190 10.50 -19.11 -0.13
N TRP A 191 9.97 -20.16 0.49
CA TRP A 191 9.15 -20.04 1.70
C TRP A 191 9.98 -19.66 2.92
N VAL A 192 11.20 -20.16 3.03
CA VAL A 192 12.12 -19.76 4.11
C VAL A 192 12.48 -18.27 3.97
N LEU A 193 12.89 -17.83 2.78
CA LEU A 193 13.23 -16.43 2.54
C LEU A 193 12.01 -15.52 2.69
N GLY A 194 10.86 -15.93 2.16
CA GLY A 194 9.60 -15.20 2.24
C GLY A 194 9.11 -15.05 3.68
N SER A 195 9.17 -16.12 4.49
CA SER A 195 8.80 -16.06 5.91
C SER A 195 9.77 -15.24 6.74
N ALA A 196 11.08 -15.32 6.48
CA ALA A 196 12.07 -14.48 7.14
C ALA A 196 11.84 -12.99 6.82
N PHE A 197 11.62 -12.66 5.56
CA PHE A 197 11.33 -11.29 5.13
C PHE A 197 10.01 -10.78 5.71
N LEU A 198 8.97 -11.60 5.70
CA LEU A 198 7.67 -11.25 6.31
C LEU A 198 7.81 -11.06 7.82
N GLY A 199 8.57 -11.92 8.51
CA GLY A 199 8.87 -11.79 9.93
C GLY A 199 9.59 -10.48 10.25
N PHE A 200 10.57 -10.10 9.44
CA PHE A 200 11.25 -8.81 9.54
C PHE A 200 10.27 -7.63 9.44
N TRP A 201 9.42 -7.60 8.40
CA TRP A 201 8.45 -6.53 8.22
C TRP A 201 7.39 -6.49 9.32
N VAL A 202 6.90 -7.65 9.79
CA VAL A 202 5.94 -7.71 10.90
C VAL A 202 6.56 -7.16 12.17
N ALA A 203 7.81 -7.50 12.47
CA ALA A 203 8.53 -6.98 13.63
C ALA A 203 8.73 -5.46 13.53
N GLU A 204 9.18 -4.96 12.38
CA GLU A 204 9.34 -3.52 12.11
C GLU A 204 8.03 -2.76 12.34
N PHE A 205 6.94 -3.18 11.68
CA PHE A 205 5.64 -2.52 11.83
C PHE A 205 5.09 -2.60 13.25
N ALA A 206 5.25 -3.73 13.94
CA ALA A 206 4.79 -3.88 15.31
C ALA A 206 5.56 -2.94 16.26
N ILE A 207 6.88 -2.86 16.11
CA ILE A 207 7.72 -1.94 16.90
C ILE A 207 7.28 -0.50 16.63
N ALA A 208 7.25 -0.06 15.37
CA ALA A 208 6.89 1.31 15.00
C ALA A 208 5.47 1.72 15.46
N GLN A 209 4.53 0.77 15.58
CA GLN A 209 3.16 1.09 16.02
C GLN A 209 3.01 1.13 17.55
N TYR A 210 3.71 0.27 18.29
CA TYR A 210 3.49 0.08 19.73
C TYR A 210 4.60 0.64 20.61
N TYR A 211 5.75 0.99 20.04
CA TYR A 211 6.89 1.49 20.79
C TYR A 211 6.57 2.77 21.56
N VAL A 212 6.01 3.79 20.90
CA VAL A 212 5.69 5.07 21.56
C VAL A 212 4.69 4.89 22.72
N PRO A 213 3.55 4.20 22.56
CA PRO A 213 2.66 3.88 23.68
C PRO A 213 3.34 3.13 24.83
N TRP A 214 4.15 2.10 24.51
CA TRP A 214 4.86 1.32 25.52
C TRP A 214 5.89 2.15 26.30
N ALA A 215 6.68 2.96 25.60
CA ALA A 215 7.67 3.85 26.20
C ALA A 215 7.04 4.91 27.12
N VAL A 216 5.88 5.44 26.76
CA VAL A 216 5.17 6.43 27.60
C VAL A 216 4.51 5.76 28.81
N THR A 217 3.90 4.59 28.64
CA THR A 217 3.12 3.94 29.71
C THR A 217 3.96 3.13 30.69
N VAL A 218 4.98 2.43 30.20
CA VAL A 218 5.81 1.51 31.00
C VAL A 218 7.11 2.19 31.45
N LEU A 219 7.76 2.95 30.56
CA LEU A 219 9.02 3.64 30.89
C LEU A 219 8.81 5.06 31.41
N HIS A 220 7.56 5.55 31.42
CA HIS A 220 7.20 6.91 31.85
C HIS A 220 7.98 8.02 31.12
N LEU A 221 8.39 7.77 29.87
CA LEU A 221 9.06 8.76 29.05
C LEU A 221 8.07 9.83 28.57
N SER A 222 8.57 11.04 28.34
CA SER A 222 7.77 12.09 27.70
C SER A 222 7.47 11.70 26.24
N PRO A 223 6.28 12.03 25.70
CA PRO A 223 5.91 11.68 24.32
C PRO A 223 6.92 12.18 23.27
N ALA A 224 7.57 13.31 23.52
CA ALA A 224 8.59 13.87 22.63
C ALA A 224 9.86 13.02 22.59
N VAL A 225 10.32 12.51 23.74
CA VAL A 225 11.51 11.64 23.81
C VAL A 225 11.19 10.27 23.23
N ALA A 226 10.03 9.70 23.56
CA ALA A 226 9.58 8.42 23.01
C ALA A 226 9.47 8.47 21.47
N GLY A 227 8.86 9.51 20.90
CA GLY A 227 8.79 9.69 19.45
C GLY A 227 10.16 9.94 18.80
N GLY A 228 11.07 10.64 19.50
CA GLY A 228 12.44 10.84 19.02
C GLY A 228 13.25 9.54 18.94
N MET A 229 13.06 8.62 19.89
CA MET A 229 13.71 7.31 19.88
C MET A 229 13.10 6.36 18.84
N ASP A 230 11.77 6.42 18.66
CA ASP A 230 11.06 5.66 17.62
C ASP A 230 11.60 5.96 16.22
N ALA A 231 11.97 7.22 15.96
CA ALA A 231 12.52 7.64 14.67
C ALA A 231 13.92 7.06 14.34
N VAL A 232 14.59 6.42 15.30
CA VAL A 232 15.93 5.82 15.14
C VAL A 232 15.86 4.28 15.09
N LEU A 233 14.71 3.69 15.43
CA LEU A 233 14.43 2.25 15.41
C LEU A 233 13.84 1.82 14.07
#